data_AF-A0A9Q4DTC7-F1
#
_entry.id   AF-A0A9Q4DTC7-F1
#
_cell.length_a   1.000
_cell.length_b   1.000
_cell.length_c   1.000
_cell.angle_alpha   90.00
_cell.angle_beta   90.00
_cell.angle_gamma   90.00
#
_symmetry.space_group_name_H-M   'P 1'
#
loop_
_entity.id
_entity.type
_entity.pdbx_description
1 polymer ?
#
loop_
_entity_poly.entity_id
_entity_poly.type
_entity_poly.pdbx_seq_one_letter_code
_entity_poly.pdbx_strand_id
1 'polypeptide(L)'
;IDREYSGSIPIGKPIGNSTAYIMDEQQRLQPIGAPGELCVGGIGVARGYVNLPELTEKQFLEDPFRPGERIYRTGDLARWLPDGNIEFLGRIDNQVKVRGFRIELGEIETKLNMA
;
A
#
# COMPACT_ATOMS: atom_id res chain seq x y z
N ILE A 1 10.91 -2.45 24.81
CA ILE A 1 11.53 -2.52 23.46
C ILE A 1 11.66 -3.98 23.01
N ASP A 2 11.48 -4.95 23.91
CA ASP A 2 11.71 -6.38 23.61
C ASP A 2 10.40 -7.12 23.32
N ARG A 3 9.82 -6.90 22.13
CA ARG A 3 8.77 -7.80 21.63
C ARG A 3 9.38 -8.66 20.53
N GLU A 4 9.59 -9.94 20.82
CA GLU A 4 10.03 -10.90 19.82
C GLU A 4 8.91 -11.15 18.83
N TYR A 5 9.13 -10.77 17.57
CA TYR A 5 8.28 -11.19 16.46
C TYR A 5 8.82 -12.50 15.94
N SER A 6 8.08 -13.60 16.11
CA SER A 6 8.45 -14.94 15.62
C SER A 6 8.32 -15.10 14.10
N GLY A 7 8.25 -13.99 13.35
CA GLY A 7 7.87 -13.92 11.93
C GLY A 7 8.36 -12.62 11.27
N SER A 8 7.53 -11.98 10.43
CA SER A 8 7.91 -10.70 9.82
C SER A 8 7.95 -9.58 10.86
N ILE A 9 8.97 -8.73 10.80
CA ILE A 9 9.07 -7.55 11.65
C ILE A 9 8.01 -6.55 11.14
N PRO A 10 7.10 -6.05 11.99
CA PRO A 10 6.10 -5.07 11.56
C PRO A 10 6.74 -3.81 11.00
N ILE A 11 6.05 -3.15 10.08
CA ILE A 11 6.48 -1.88 9.50
C ILE A 11 6.16 -0.67 10.40
N GLY A 12 5.60 -0.93 11.59
CA GLY A 12 5.33 0.07 12.61
C GLY A 12 4.00 0.79 12.43
N LYS A 13 3.97 2.07 12.79
CA LYS A 13 2.79 2.94 12.77
C LYS A 13 3.01 4.08 11.76
N PRO A 14 1.94 4.72 11.26
CA PRO A 14 2.07 5.91 10.43
C PRO A 14 2.93 6.98 11.09
N ILE A 15 3.81 7.60 10.32
CA ILE A 15 4.56 8.77 10.76
C ILE A 15 3.64 9.99 10.89
N GLY A 16 4.16 11.06 11.52
CA GLY A 16 3.41 12.32 11.65
C GLY A 16 2.95 12.87 10.30
N ASN A 17 1.73 13.43 10.28
CA ASN A 17 1.04 13.96 9.09
C ASN A 17 0.72 12.94 7.98
N SER A 18 0.85 11.64 8.27
CA SER A 18 0.42 10.55 7.40
C SER A 18 -0.70 9.74 8.03
N THR A 19 -1.53 9.12 7.21
CA THR A 19 -2.50 8.10 7.62
C THR A 19 -2.20 6.79 6.95
N ALA A 20 -2.65 5.70 7.58
CA ALA A 20 -2.71 4.39 6.97
C ALA A 20 -4.08 3.78 7.21
N TYR A 21 -4.58 3.08 6.21
CA TYR A 21 -5.81 2.33 6.25
C TYR A 21 -5.54 0.93 5.70
N ILE A 22 -6.16 -0.09 6.29
CA ILE A 22 -6.19 -1.44 5.74
C ILE A 22 -7.60 -1.63 5.19
N MET A 23 -7.73 -1.75 3.88
CA MET A 23 -9.03 -1.76 3.20
C MET A 23 -9.27 -3.04 2.42
N ASP A 24 -10.54 -3.40 2.24
CA ASP A 24 -10.94 -4.42 1.26
C ASP A 24 -11.07 -3.84 -0.16
N GLU A 25 -11.43 -4.69 -1.12
CA GLU A 25 -11.61 -4.29 -2.53
C GLU A 25 -12.75 -3.28 -2.74
N GLN A 26 -13.69 -3.21 -1.79
CA GLN A 26 -14.80 -2.26 -1.78
C GLN A 26 -14.47 -0.98 -0.97
N GLN A 27 -13.19 -0.78 -0.63
CA GLN A 27 -12.68 0.40 0.10
C GLN A 27 -13.25 0.53 1.52
N ARG A 28 -13.65 -0.59 2.15
CA ARG A 28 -14.11 -0.62 3.53
C ARG A 28 -12.95 -0.98 4.46
N LEU A 29 -12.93 -0.38 5.64
CA LEU A 29 -11.90 -0.68 6.65
C LEU A 29 -11.99 -2.13 7.11
N GLN A 30 -10.84 -2.79 7.16
CA GLN A 30 -10.71 -4.11 7.74
C GLN A 30 -10.57 -4.04 9.27
N PRO A 31 -11.17 -5.00 10.01
CA PRO A 31 -10.96 -5.11 11.44
C PRO A 31 -9.51 -5.50 11.77
N ILE A 32 -9.12 -5.29 13.03
CA ILE A 32 -7.80 -5.68 13.53
C ILE A 32 -7.56 -7.17 13.26
N GLY A 33 -6.40 -7.52 12.70
CA GLY A 33 -6.00 -8.88 12.35
C GLY A 33 -6.46 -9.37 10.97
N ALA A 34 -7.43 -8.72 10.33
CA ALA A 34 -7.88 -9.09 8.99
C ALA A 34 -6.97 -8.48 7.91
N PRO A 35 -6.55 -9.26 6.90
CA PRO A 35 -5.72 -8.76 5.81
C PRO A 35 -6.53 -7.88 4.86
N GLY A 36 -5.89 -6.84 4.35
CA GLY A 36 -6.42 -5.96 3.30
C GLY A 36 -5.30 -5.17 2.62
N GLU A 37 -5.65 -4.39 1.62
CA GLU A 37 -4.69 -3.52 0.95
C GLU A 37 -4.34 -2.34 1.87
N LEU A 38 -3.04 -2.08 2.03
CA LEU A 38 -2.55 -0.88 2.67
C LEU A 38 -2.77 0.33 1.75
N CYS A 39 -3.50 1.31 2.25
CA CYS A 39 -3.65 2.62 1.63
C CYS A 39 -3.05 3.69 2.54
N VAL A 40 -2.32 4.64 1.99
CA VAL A 40 -1.66 5.72 2.74
C VAL A 40 -2.20 7.08 2.36
N GLY A 41 -2.42 7.94 3.35
CA GLY A 41 -2.95 9.29 3.16
C GLY A 41 -2.08 10.37 3.83
N GLY A 42 -2.58 11.61 3.80
CA GLY A 42 -1.94 12.78 4.39
C GLY A 42 -1.01 13.54 3.45
N ILE A 43 -0.26 14.50 3.99
CA ILE A 43 0.44 15.53 3.20
C ILE A 43 1.57 14.97 2.31
N GLY A 44 2.05 13.76 2.61
CA GLY A 44 3.10 13.08 1.86
C GLY A 44 2.62 12.38 0.59
N VAL A 45 1.30 12.32 0.35
CA VAL A 45 0.73 11.71 -0.85
C VAL A 45 1.13 12.52 -2.08
N ALA A 46 1.69 11.83 -3.08
CA ALA A 46 2.14 12.46 -4.31
C ALA A 46 0.98 13.10 -5.11
N ARG A 47 1.30 14.04 -6.01
CA ARG A 47 0.31 14.64 -6.90
C ARG A 47 -0.32 13.62 -7.85
N GLY A 48 0.48 12.66 -8.31
CA GLY A 48 0.09 11.64 -9.28
C GLY A 48 1.27 11.22 -10.14
N TYR A 49 0.98 10.48 -11.20
CA TYR A 49 1.94 10.07 -12.21
C TYR A 49 2.00 11.10 -13.34
N VAL A 50 3.23 11.47 -13.74
CA VAL A 50 3.44 12.44 -14.82
C VAL A 50 2.90 11.86 -16.15
N ASN A 51 2.02 12.62 -16.82
CA ASN A 51 1.39 12.26 -18.10
C ASN A 51 0.59 10.93 -18.09
N LEU A 52 0.17 10.46 -16.90
CA LEU A 52 -0.62 9.23 -16.75
C LEU A 52 -1.84 9.49 -15.86
N PRO A 53 -2.83 10.26 -16.34
CA PRO A 53 -4.01 10.64 -15.56
C PRO A 53 -4.88 9.44 -15.16
N GLU A 54 -5.10 8.49 -16.07
CA GLU A 54 -5.93 7.29 -15.80
C GLU A 54 -5.33 6.43 -14.68
N LEU A 55 -4.01 6.22 -14.71
CA LEU A 55 -3.31 5.50 -13.64
C LEU A 55 -3.33 6.29 -12.33
N THR A 56 -3.26 7.62 -12.42
CA THR A 56 -3.37 8.49 -11.24
C THR A 56 -4.74 8.35 -10.60
N GLU A 57 -5.82 8.45 -11.36
CA GLU A 57 -7.18 8.30 -10.83
C GLU A 57 -7.42 6.90 -10.24
N LYS A 58 -6.85 5.86 -10.85
CA LYS A 58 -6.96 4.48 -10.35
C LYS A 58 -6.23 4.26 -9.02
N GLN A 59 -5.07 4.89 -8.83
CA GLN A 59 -4.19 4.64 -7.69
C GLN A 59 -4.36 5.66 -6.56
N PHE A 60 -4.79 6.88 -6.88
CA PHE A 60 -5.01 7.99 -5.96
C PHE A 60 -6.51 8.26 -5.84
N LEU A 61 -7.11 7.75 -4.77
CA LEU A 61 -8.54 7.86 -4.50
C LEU A 61 -8.83 9.02 -3.55
N GLU A 62 -10.08 9.49 -3.52
CA GLU A 62 -10.54 10.40 -2.46
C GLU A 62 -10.46 9.70 -1.11
N ASP A 63 -10.05 10.42 -0.05
CA ASP A 63 -10.05 9.86 1.31
C ASP A 63 -11.49 9.86 1.88
N PRO A 64 -12.12 8.69 2.07
CA PRO A 64 -13.50 8.61 2.54
C PRO A 64 -13.68 9.08 3.99
N PHE A 65 -12.59 9.25 4.74
CA PHE A 65 -12.59 9.71 6.13
C PHE A 65 -12.14 11.17 6.27
N ARG A 66 -11.63 11.78 5.19
CA ARG A 66 -11.11 13.16 5.15
C ARG A 66 -11.49 13.84 3.84
N PRO A 67 -12.66 14.49 3.79
CA PRO A 67 -13.12 15.16 2.58
C PRO A 67 -12.09 16.16 2.02
N GLY A 68 -11.82 16.07 0.72
CA GLY A 68 -10.83 16.91 0.03
C GLY A 68 -9.37 16.43 0.13
N GLU A 69 -9.08 15.39 0.92
CA GLU A 69 -7.79 14.69 0.89
C GLU A 69 -7.84 13.48 -0.07
N ARG A 70 -6.66 12.92 -0.35
CA ARG A 70 -6.53 11.71 -1.18
C ARG A 70 -5.72 10.66 -0.46
N ILE A 71 -6.01 9.40 -0.77
CA ILE A 71 -5.23 8.23 -0.37
C ILE A 71 -4.56 7.63 -1.60
N TYR A 72 -3.37 7.07 -1.39
CA TYR A 72 -2.65 6.27 -2.38
C TYR A 72 -2.75 4.80 -1.99
N ARG A 73 -3.28 3.96 -2.88
CA ARG A 73 -3.27 2.51 -2.65
C ARG A 73 -1.85 2.00 -2.91
N THR A 74 -1.27 1.19 -2.05
CA THR A 74 0.15 0.82 -2.22
C THR A 74 0.33 -0.44 -3.06
N GLY A 75 -0.69 -1.29 -3.18
CA GLY A 75 -0.58 -2.66 -3.68
C GLY A 75 0.03 -3.64 -2.67
N ASP A 76 0.21 -3.24 -1.41
CA ASP A 76 0.72 -4.11 -0.36
C ASP A 76 -0.44 -4.75 0.42
N LEU A 77 -0.37 -6.06 0.63
CA LEU A 77 -1.25 -6.77 1.55
C LEU A 77 -0.70 -6.64 2.97
N ALA A 78 -1.51 -6.13 3.88
CA ALA A 78 -1.11 -5.90 5.27
C ALA A 78 -2.29 -6.07 6.23
N ARG A 79 -2.01 -6.03 7.53
CA ARG A 79 -3.04 -6.01 8.58
C ARG A 79 -2.61 -5.22 9.80
N TRP A 80 -3.58 -4.70 10.55
CA TRP A 80 -3.34 -4.16 11.88
C TRP A 80 -3.11 -5.28 12.89
N LEU A 81 -2.09 -5.10 13.72
CA LEU A 81 -1.87 -5.87 14.93
C LEU A 81 -2.61 -5.23 16.13
N PRO A 82 -2.92 -5.99 17.19
CA PRO A 82 -3.63 -5.45 18.36
C PRO A 82 -2.92 -4.30 19.09
N ASP A 83 -1.61 -4.13 18.90
CA ASP A 83 -0.83 -3.03 19.47
C ASP A 83 -0.80 -1.77 18.57
N GLY A 84 -1.52 -1.81 17.46
CA GLY A 84 -1.62 -0.76 16.46
C GLY A 84 -0.43 -0.70 15.50
N ASN A 85 0.46 -1.69 15.48
CA ASN A 85 1.45 -1.81 14.41
C ASN A 85 0.85 -2.46 13.16
N ILE A 86 1.48 -2.23 12.02
CA ILE A 86 1.09 -2.85 10.74
C ILE A 86 2.04 -4.00 10.43
N GLU A 87 1.49 -5.19 10.22
CA GLU A 87 2.23 -6.33 9.69
C GLU A 87 2.10 -6.36 8.16
N PHE A 88 3.23 -6.42 7.46
CA PHE A 88 3.28 -6.60 6.02
C PHE A 88 3.23 -8.09 5.66
N LEU A 89 2.34 -8.45 4.74
CA LEU A 89 2.06 -9.84 4.35
C LEU A 89 2.50 -10.15 2.91
N GLY A 90 2.72 -9.14 2.07
CA GLY A 90 3.17 -9.34 0.70
C GLY A 90 2.62 -8.30 -0.28
N ARG A 91 2.73 -8.60 -1.57
CA ARG A 91 2.15 -7.81 -2.67
C ARG A 91 0.85 -8.46 -3.14
N ILE A 92 -0.14 -7.64 -3.49
CA ILE A 92 -1.36 -8.11 -4.15
C ILE A 92 -1.18 -8.27 -5.67
N ASP A 93 -0.14 -7.63 -6.21
CA ASP A 93 0.19 -7.63 -7.62
C ASP A 93 1.54 -8.31 -7.90
N ASN A 94 1.93 -8.34 -9.17
CA ASN A 94 3.14 -8.99 -9.65
C ASN A 94 4.42 -8.16 -9.45
N GLN A 95 4.36 -7.08 -8.66
CA GLN A 95 5.55 -6.30 -8.37
C GLN A 95 6.48 -7.06 -7.44
N VAL A 96 7.78 -6.98 -7.71
CA VAL A 96 8.80 -7.60 -6.87
C VAL A 96 9.83 -6.59 -6.41
N LYS A 97 10.40 -6.84 -5.22
CA LYS A 97 11.59 -6.14 -4.73
C LYS A 97 12.79 -7.05 -4.85
N VAL A 98 13.68 -6.77 -5.81
CA VAL A 98 14.94 -7.51 -5.96
C VAL A 98 16.07 -6.62 -5.47
N ARG A 99 16.73 -6.99 -4.37
CA ARG A 99 17.84 -6.22 -3.79
C ARG A 99 17.52 -4.73 -3.56
N GLY A 100 16.28 -4.43 -3.17
CA GLY A 100 15.80 -3.06 -2.93
C GLY A 100 15.28 -2.32 -4.16
N PHE A 101 15.39 -2.89 -5.36
CA PHE A 101 14.85 -2.33 -6.58
C PHE A 101 13.40 -2.78 -6.79
N ARG A 102 12.50 -1.83 -7.04
CA ARG A 102 11.10 -2.09 -7.43
C ARG A 102 11.08 -2.44 -8.91
N ILE A 103 10.60 -3.64 -9.23
CA ILE A 103 10.52 -4.16 -10.60
C ILE A 103 9.05 -4.52 -10.89
N GLU A 104 8.53 -3.99 -11.98
CA GLU A 104 7.21 -4.34 -12.50
C GLU A 104 7.38 -5.46 -13.55
N LEU A 105 6.98 -6.69 -13.23
CA LEU A 105 7.21 -7.84 -14.12
C LEU A 105 6.49 -7.71 -15.48
N GLY A 106 5.35 -7.02 -15.52
CA GLY A 106 4.60 -6.81 -16.76
C GLY A 106 5.37 -6.02 -17.84
N GLU A 107 6.31 -5.15 -17.44
CA GLU A 107 7.18 -4.46 -18.40
C GLU A 107 8.09 -5.47 -19.13
N ILE A 108 8.65 -6.42 -18.38
CA ILE A 108 9.54 -7.46 -18.90
C ILE A 108 8.77 -8.44 -19.78
N GLU A 109 7.60 -8.89 -19.34
CA GLU A 109 6.72 -9.78 -20.11
C GLU A 109 6.30 -9.16 -21.44
N THR A 110 5.94 -7.87 -21.45
CA THR A 110 5.58 -7.15 -22.68
C THR A 110 6.74 -7.17 -23.67
N LYS A 111 7.98 -6.98 -23.20
CA LYS A 111 9.17 -7.03 -24.06
C LYS A 111 9.49 -8.43 -24.57
N LEU A 112 9.31 -9.46 -23.75
CA LEU A 112 9.53 -10.87 -24.15
C LEU A 112 8.52 -11.35 -25.18
N ASN A 113 7.25 -10.94 -25.06
CA ASN A 113 6.17 -11.35 -25.99
C ASN A 113 6.14 -10.54 -27.29
N MET A 114 6.95 -9.48 -27.40
CA MET A 114 7.14 -8.70 -28.63
C MET A 114 8.28 -9.23 -29.51
N ALA A 115 9.00 -10.26 -29.06
CA ALA A 115 10.07 -10.95 -29.81
C ALA A 115 9.53 -12.25 -30.43
#